data_AF-A0A1A1ZKS9-F1
#
_entry.id   AF-A0A1A1ZKS9-F1
#
_cell.length_a   1.000
_cell.length_b   1.000
_cell.length_c   1.000
_cell.angle_alpha   90.00
_cell.angle_beta   90.00
_cell.angle_gamma   90.00
#
_symmetry.space_group_name_H-M   'P 1'
#
loop_
_entity.id
_entity.type
_entity.pdbx_description
1 polymer ?
#
loop_
_entity_poly.entity_id
_entity_poly.type
_entity_poly.pdbx_seq_one_letter_code
_entity_poly.pdbx_strand_id
1 'polypeptide(L)'
;MPGTGGLLWGNGGTGGIGGPFGTGGVGGNAMLFGDGGRGGLGGELGGMGGTGGRGGWLIGNGGAGGTGGVSGGPGGVAGGPGGTGGAAGMVGLHGAAGGTGGAPTIPVQVDQQVNRPYVDVSIAGGPNSQVILDTGSRGLVVPPQDVNFASLGAPTGTGSVTYGDGGNTVTENYTTYSATVNFGNGIISQPTKVAVVTSVTQTQNGQTTNFPASAGLPVLGVGGSNLVGPLSTSPVQALPGTLNQGVLLNEPAGTAQFGANPLTALTSSSGAPVTTLKISVNGGAPVTVSDAFVDSGGLWGDVPASLGTGAVGGYVPQGTMLTVYTANNVAIYHETVGAAPTAPAVVSGANGLFNTGNIPFETIPIYLSYNPLNTGTLFYDA
;
A
#
# COMPACT_ATOMS: atom_id res chain seq x y z
N MET A 1 -3.49 -28.50 1.74
CA MET A 1 -4.44 -29.34 0.97
C MET A 1 -5.83 -28.91 1.39
N PRO A 2 -6.72 -28.47 0.47
CA PRO A 2 -8.10 -28.24 0.85
C PRO A 2 -8.81 -29.53 1.21
N GLY A 3 -9.81 -29.44 2.08
CA GLY A 3 -10.64 -30.57 2.47
C GLY A 3 -11.52 -31.04 1.32
N THR A 4 -11.56 -32.36 1.10
CA THR A 4 -12.60 -33.02 0.31
C THR A 4 -13.93 -32.88 1.04
N GLY A 5 -15.02 -32.73 0.28
CA GLY A 5 -16.37 -32.74 0.81
C GLY A 5 -16.69 -34.05 1.55
N GLY A 6 -17.69 -34.01 2.42
CA GLY A 6 -18.19 -35.21 3.11
C GLY A 6 -18.59 -36.31 2.13
N LEU A 7 -18.40 -37.58 2.54
CA LEU A 7 -18.59 -38.75 1.66
C LEU A 7 -19.99 -38.79 1.01
N LEU A 8 -21.04 -38.51 1.78
CA LEU A 8 -22.41 -38.47 1.29
C LEU A 8 -22.77 -37.09 0.73
N TRP A 9 -22.57 -36.05 1.53
CA TRP A 9 -22.89 -34.67 1.18
C TRP A 9 -21.76 -33.75 1.62
N GLY A 10 -21.30 -32.89 0.73
CA GLY A 10 -20.41 -31.80 1.08
C GLY A 10 -19.69 -31.21 -0.13
N ASN A 11 -19.50 -29.89 -0.10
CA ASN A 11 -18.73 -29.18 -1.10
C ASN A 11 -17.23 -29.36 -0.83
N GLY A 12 -16.44 -29.28 -1.89
CA GLY A 12 -14.99 -29.22 -1.78
C GLY A 12 -14.49 -27.87 -1.24
N GLY A 13 -13.40 -27.89 -0.49
CA GLY A 13 -12.73 -26.67 0.00
C GLY A 13 -12.01 -25.89 -1.09
N THR A 14 -11.81 -24.59 -0.88
CA THR A 14 -11.05 -23.73 -1.79
C THR A 14 -9.55 -24.02 -1.76
N GLY A 15 -8.92 -24.03 -2.93
CA GLY A 15 -7.47 -24.12 -3.05
C GLY A 15 -6.75 -22.93 -2.42
N GLY A 16 -5.60 -23.19 -1.81
CA GLY A 16 -4.74 -22.14 -1.24
C GLY A 16 -4.03 -21.32 -2.32
N ILE A 17 -3.59 -20.12 -1.97
CA ILE A 17 -2.78 -19.26 -2.85
C ILE A 17 -1.40 -19.91 -3.06
N GLY A 18 -0.90 -19.91 -4.30
CA GLY A 18 0.46 -20.37 -4.60
C GLY A 18 1.51 -19.40 -4.03
N GLY A 19 2.66 -19.91 -3.57
CA GLY A 19 3.80 -19.04 -3.29
C GLY A 19 4.39 -18.44 -4.59
N PRO A 20 5.39 -17.55 -4.52
CA PRO A 20 5.93 -16.88 -5.70
C PRO A 20 6.28 -17.86 -6.83
N PHE A 21 5.84 -17.57 -8.06
CA PHE A 21 5.90 -18.42 -9.26
C PHE A 21 5.13 -19.75 -9.19
N GLY A 22 4.57 -20.09 -8.03
CA GLY A 22 3.94 -21.36 -7.74
C GLY A 22 2.51 -21.44 -8.26
N THR A 23 2.08 -22.66 -8.58
CA THR A 23 0.68 -22.93 -8.93
C THR A 23 -0.20 -22.79 -7.70
N GLY A 24 -1.37 -22.17 -7.87
CA GLY A 24 -2.43 -22.18 -6.87
C GLY A 24 -2.86 -23.61 -6.53
N GLY A 25 -3.30 -23.81 -5.30
CA GLY A 25 -3.76 -25.11 -4.83
C GLY A 25 -4.98 -25.60 -5.61
N VAL A 26 -5.07 -26.91 -5.85
CA VAL A 26 -6.25 -27.54 -6.45
C VAL A 26 -7.45 -27.40 -5.51
N GLY A 27 -8.63 -27.07 -6.02
CA GLY A 27 -9.87 -27.08 -5.24
C GLY A 27 -10.27 -28.50 -4.82
N GLY A 28 -10.81 -28.66 -3.62
CA GLY A 28 -11.26 -29.95 -3.10
C GLY A 28 -12.39 -30.54 -3.94
N ASN A 29 -12.48 -31.87 -4.02
CA ASN A 29 -13.60 -32.53 -4.70
C ASN A 29 -14.79 -32.66 -3.75
N ALA A 30 -16.01 -32.64 -4.31
CA ALA A 30 -17.17 -33.24 -3.68
C ALA A 30 -17.25 -34.73 -4.05
N MET A 31 -17.87 -35.54 -3.19
CA MET A 31 -17.92 -37.00 -3.36
C MET A 31 -19.19 -37.45 -4.09
N LEU A 32 -20.31 -37.63 -3.39
CA LEU A 32 -21.56 -38.11 -4.02
C LEU A 32 -22.49 -36.96 -4.41
N PHE A 33 -22.71 -36.02 -3.47
CA PHE A 33 -23.47 -34.79 -3.65
C PHE A 33 -22.67 -33.58 -3.18
N GLY A 34 -22.69 -32.50 -3.96
CA GLY A 34 -22.07 -31.22 -3.62
C GLY A 34 -21.23 -30.62 -4.75
N ASP A 35 -20.88 -29.36 -4.64
CA ASP A 35 -20.06 -28.67 -5.64
C ASP A 35 -18.57 -28.83 -5.36
N GLY A 36 -17.78 -28.89 -6.42
CA GLY A 36 -16.33 -28.85 -6.31
C GLY A 36 -15.83 -27.51 -5.79
N GLY A 37 -14.73 -27.52 -5.04
CA GLY A 37 -14.11 -26.33 -4.52
C GLY A 37 -13.42 -25.51 -5.62
N ARG A 38 -13.37 -24.19 -5.46
CA ARG A 38 -12.63 -23.31 -6.37
C ARG A 38 -11.13 -23.58 -6.26
N GLY A 39 -10.42 -23.57 -7.40
CA GLY A 39 -8.96 -23.58 -7.43
C GLY A 39 -8.37 -22.30 -6.84
N GLY A 40 -7.22 -22.43 -6.19
CA GLY A 40 -6.52 -21.32 -5.55
C GLY A 40 -5.89 -20.36 -6.55
N LEU A 41 -5.70 -19.11 -6.14
CA LEU A 41 -5.00 -18.12 -6.96
C LEU A 41 -3.53 -18.53 -7.17
N GLY A 42 -3.01 -18.38 -8.39
CA GLY A 42 -1.61 -18.60 -8.69
C GLY A 42 -0.72 -17.59 -7.97
N GLY A 43 0.47 -18.00 -7.54
CA GLY A 43 1.37 -17.08 -6.85
C GLY A 43 1.89 -15.97 -7.75
N GLU A 44 2.40 -14.91 -7.15
CA GLU A 44 2.95 -13.74 -7.84
C GLU A 44 3.96 -14.13 -8.91
N LEU A 45 4.20 -13.21 -9.84
CA LEU A 45 5.19 -13.38 -10.90
C LEU A 45 4.83 -14.57 -11.81
N GLY A 46 3.58 -14.60 -12.26
CA GLY A 46 3.16 -15.50 -13.32
C GLY A 46 2.78 -16.92 -12.90
N GLY A 47 2.57 -17.18 -11.60
CA GLY A 47 2.13 -18.49 -11.11
C GLY A 47 0.80 -18.91 -11.72
N MET A 48 0.65 -20.18 -12.09
CA MET A 48 -0.58 -20.70 -12.68
C MET A 48 -1.71 -20.77 -11.63
N GLY A 49 -2.95 -20.49 -12.03
CA GLY A 49 -4.10 -20.72 -11.16
C GLY A 49 -4.33 -22.20 -10.87
N GLY A 50 -4.79 -22.53 -9.66
CA GLY A 50 -5.11 -23.91 -9.29
C GLY A 50 -6.31 -24.45 -10.05
N THR A 51 -6.33 -25.76 -10.32
CA THR A 51 -7.50 -26.37 -10.97
C THR A 51 -8.70 -26.40 -10.02
N GLY A 52 -9.89 -26.20 -10.54
CA GLY A 52 -11.12 -26.39 -9.78
C GLY A 52 -11.36 -27.86 -9.41
N GLY A 53 -11.97 -28.09 -8.26
CA GLY A 53 -12.33 -29.43 -7.80
C GLY A 53 -13.52 -30.01 -8.55
N ARG A 54 -13.64 -31.33 -8.57
CA ARG A 54 -14.77 -32.03 -9.17
C ARG A 54 -16.04 -31.89 -8.31
N GLY A 55 -17.19 -31.72 -8.96
CA GLY A 55 -18.51 -31.85 -8.31
C GLY A 55 -18.83 -33.28 -7.90
N GLY A 56 -19.84 -33.44 -7.05
CA GLY A 56 -20.31 -34.74 -6.57
C GLY A 56 -20.73 -35.61 -7.74
N TRP A 57 -20.38 -36.90 -7.69
CA TRP A 57 -20.54 -37.81 -8.81
C TRP A 57 -21.98 -37.89 -9.32
N LEU A 58 -22.98 -37.85 -8.43
CA LEU A 58 -24.39 -37.86 -8.82
C LEU A 58 -24.90 -36.46 -9.17
N ILE A 59 -24.74 -35.52 -8.24
CA ILE A 59 -25.22 -34.14 -8.41
C ILE A 59 -24.15 -33.19 -7.85
N GLY A 60 -23.69 -32.28 -8.69
CA GLY A 60 -22.68 -31.31 -8.32
C GLY A 60 -22.03 -30.61 -9.50
N ASN A 61 -21.86 -29.30 -9.37
CA ASN A 61 -21.08 -28.51 -10.31
C ASN A 61 -19.57 -28.70 -10.03
N GLY A 62 -18.76 -28.64 -11.07
CA GLY A 62 -17.32 -28.49 -10.91
C GLY A 62 -16.97 -27.11 -10.36
N GLY A 63 -15.97 -27.04 -9.49
CA GLY A 63 -15.45 -25.78 -8.98
C GLY A 63 -14.76 -24.98 -10.08
N ALA A 64 -14.82 -23.65 -10.02
CA ALA A 64 -14.08 -22.81 -10.95
C ALA A 64 -12.56 -22.96 -10.76
N GLY A 65 -11.80 -22.79 -11.83
CA GLY A 65 -10.34 -22.64 -11.75
C GLY A 65 -9.93 -21.36 -11.01
N GLY A 66 -8.75 -21.38 -10.42
CA GLY A 66 -8.14 -20.20 -9.82
C GLY A 66 -7.63 -19.24 -10.89
N THR A 67 -7.67 -17.94 -10.60
CA THR A 67 -6.99 -16.94 -11.44
C THR A 67 -5.47 -17.16 -11.36
N GLY A 68 -4.75 -16.97 -12.46
CA GLY A 68 -3.29 -16.94 -12.39
C GLY A 68 -2.77 -15.75 -11.59
N GLY A 69 -1.54 -15.84 -11.13
CA GLY A 69 -0.92 -14.79 -10.32
C GLY A 69 -0.46 -13.61 -11.14
N VAL A 70 -0.29 -12.48 -10.45
CA VAL A 70 0.03 -11.20 -11.06
C VAL A 70 1.32 -11.25 -11.89
N SER A 71 1.38 -10.42 -12.92
CA SER A 71 2.60 -10.19 -13.69
C SER A 71 3.70 -9.53 -12.85
N GLY A 72 4.92 -9.53 -13.36
CA GLY A 72 6.04 -8.78 -12.79
C GLY A 72 6.07 -7.29 -13.14
N GLY A 73 4.98 -6.76 -13.71
CA GLY A 73 4.95 -5.42 -14.31
C GLY A 73 5.65 -5.35 -15.67
N PRO A 74 5.84 -4.15 -16.23
CA PRO A 74 6.53 -3.95 -17.50
C PRO A 74 7.94 -4.54 -17.51
N GLY A 75 8.28 -5.26 -18.57
CA GLY A 75 9.56 -5.97 -18.69
C GLY A 75 9.73 -7.15 -17.73
N GLY A 76 8.74 -7.43 -16.88
CA GLY A 76 8.69 -8.59 -16.01
C GLY A 76 8.03 -9.80 -16.66
N VAL A 77 7.82 -10.85 -15.87
CA VAL A 77 7.09 -12.04 -16.30
C VAL A 77 5.63 -11.70 -16.59
N ALA A 78 5.04 -12.35 -17.60
CA ALA A 78 3.62 -12.21 -17.88
C ALA A 78 2.76 -12.74 -16.72
N GLY A 79 1.52 -12.26 -16.63
CA GLY A 79 0.54 -12.81 -15.69
C GLY A 79 0.30 -14.30 -15.93
N GLY A 80 0.10 -15.04 -14.85
CA GLY A 80 0.02 -16.49 -14.93
C GLY A 80 -1.26 -16.93 -15.64
N PRO A 81 -1.27 -18.06 -16.34
CA PRO A 81 -2.50 -18.60 -16.89
C PRO A 81 -3.45 -19.00 -15.76
N GLY A 82 -4.76 -18.86 -15.99
CA GLY A 82 -5.76 -19.39 -15.07
C GLY A 82 -5.77 -20.91 -15.03
N GLY A 83 -6.21 -21.46 -13.89
CA GLY A 83 -6.41 -22.88 -13.73
C GLY A 83 -7.61 -23.39 -14.50
N THR A 84 -7.61 -24.66 -14.89
CA THR A 84 -8.78 -25.28 -15.51
C THR A 84 -9.94 -25.38 -14.50
N GLY A 85 -11.17 -25.29 -14.98
CA GLY A 85 -12.34 -25.62 -14.16
C GLY A 85 -12.43 -27.11 -13.85
N GLY A 86 -13.12 -27.43 -12.76
CA GLY A 86 -13.37 -28.80 -12.33
C GLY A 86 -14.47 -29.48 -13.15
N ALA A 87 -14.46 -30.81 -13.18
CA ALA A 87 -15.49 -31.59 -13.85
C ALA A 87 -16.80 -31.63 -13.05
N ALA A 88 -17.93 -31.66 -13.75
CA ALA A 88 -19.25 -31.87 -13.13
C ALA A 88 -19.48 -33.33 -12.69
N GLY A 89 -20.54 -33.53 -11.90
CA GLY A 89 -21.20 -34.82 -11.73
C GLY A 89 -22.08 -35.22 -12.91
N MET A 90 -22.87 -36.28 -12.74
CA MET A 90 -23.88 -36.70 -13.72
C MET A 90 -24.93 -35.60 -13.97
N VAL A 91 -25.30 -34.86 -12.92
CA VAL A 91 -26.14 -33.67 -12.99
C VAL A 91 -25.37 -32.48 -12.45
N GLY A 92 -24.94 -31.58 -13.33
CA GLY A 92 -24.22 -30.36 -12.97
C GLY A 92 -23.51 -29.72 -14.15
N LEU A 93 -22.90 -28.56 -13.91
CA LEU A 93 -22.10 -27.82 -14.89
C LEU A 93 -20.61 -27.94 -14.57
N HIS A 94 -19.78 -27.97 -15.61
CA HIS A 94 -18.32 -27.89 -15.43
C HIS A 94 -17.96 -26.51 -14.88
N GLY A 95 -16.91 -26.46 -14.06
CA GLY A 95 -16.38 -25.19 -13.60
C GLY A 95 -15.82 -24.38 -14.75
N ALA A 96 -15.92 -23.05 -14.66
CA ALA A 96 -15.21 -22.16 -15.58
C ALA A 96 -13.69 -22.23 -15.34
N ALA A 97 -12.90 -22.04 -16.39
CA ALA A 97 -11.48 -21.77 -16.24
C ALA A 97 -11.26 -20.43 -15.52
N GLY A 98 -10.18 -20.31 -14.77
CA GLY A 98 -9.76 -19.05 -14.18
C GLY A 98 -9.25 -18.07 -15.22
N GLY A 99 -9.26 -16.78 -14.87
CA GLY A 99 -8.64 -15.74 -15.70
C GLY A 99 -7.11 -15.80 -15.66
N THR A 100 -6.49 -15.18 -16.66
CA THR A 100 -5.05 -14.87 -16.62
C THR A 100 -4.79 -13.81 -15.55
N GLY A 101 -3.67 -13.89 -14.85
CA GLY A 101 -3.25 -12.89 -13.88
C GLY A 101 -3.03 -11.52 -14.50
N GLY A 102 -3.39 -10.47 -13.76
CA GLY A 102 -3.34 -9.09 -14.23
C GLY A 102 -2.07 -8.33 -13.83
N ALA A 103 -2.18 -7.01 -13.84
CA ALA A 103 -1.18 -6.13 -13.26
C ALA A 103 -1.09 -6.35 -11.73
N PRO A 104 0.09 -6.14 -11.11
CA PRO A 104 0.28 -6.24 -9.67
C PRO A 104 -0.30 -5.02 -8.93
N THR A 105 -1.60 -4.82 -9.07
CA THR A 105 -2.35 -3.67 -8.54
C THR A 105 -3.19 -4.02 -7.33
N ILE A 106 -3.34 -3.06 -6.42
CA ILE A 106 -4.27 -3.09 -5.28
C ILE A 106 -5.15 -1.84 -5.29
N PRO A 107 -6.37 -1.91 -4.75
CA PRO A 107 -7.23 -0.73 -4.64
C PRO A 107 -6.69 0.25 -3.61
N VAL A 108 -6.86 1.54 -3.90
CA VAL A 108 -6.58 2.66 -2.99
C VAL A 108 -7.89 3.42 -2.77
N GLN A 109 -8.16 3.78 -1.52
CA GLN A 109 -9.29 4.63 -1.14
C GLN A 109 -8.77 5.89 -0.47
N VAL A 110 -9.20 7.06 -0.93
CA VAL A 110 -8.82 8.35 -0.33
C VAL A 110 -9.97 8.83 0.56
N ASP A 111 -9.69 9.07 1.83
CA ASP A 111 -10.59 9.84 2.68
C ASP A 111 -10.42 11.32 2.37
N GLN A 112 -11.41 11.86 1.66
CA GLN A 112 -11.47 13.24 1.20
C GLN A 112 -11.66 14.25 2.35
N GLN A 113 -12.05 13.81 3.56
CA GLN A 113 -12.21 14.71 4.70
C GLN A 113 -10.86 15.13 5.31
N VAL A 114 -9.91 14.20 5.32
CA VAL A 114 -8.56 14.42 5.87
C VAL A 114 -7.48 14.40 4.80
N ASN A 115 -7.85 14.14 3.55
CA ASN A 115 -6.95 13.94 2.42
C ASN A 115 -5.89 12.86 2.68
N ARG A 116 -6.34 11.62 2.87
CA ARG A 116 -5.47 10.51 3.27
C ARG A 116 -5.81 9.23 2.50
N PRO A 117 -4.82 8.58 1.85
CA PRO A 117 -5.04 7.32 1.15
C PRO A 117 -4.87 6.11 2.06
N TYR A 118 -5.68 5.10 1.77
CA TYR A 118 -5.77 3.85 2.49
C TYR A 118 -5.72 2.66 1.55
N VAL A 119 -5.12 1.57 2.05
CA VAL A 119 -5.10 0.25 1.42
C VAL A 119 -5.42 -0.82 2.46
N ASP A 120 -5.91 -1.98 2.00
CA ASP A 120 -6.13 -3.13 2.88
C ASP A 120 -4.94 -4.08 2.85
N VAL A 121 -4.53 -4.55 4.03
CA VAL A 121 -3.48 -5.58 4.19
C VAL A 121 -3.89 -6.64 5.20
N SER A 122 -3.34 -7.84 5.09
CA SER A 122 -3.41 -8.88 6.13
C SER A 122 -2.00 -9.22 6.61
N ILE A 123 -1.77 -9.11 7.91
CA ILE A 123 -0.47 -9.36 8.55
C ILE A 123 -0.48 -10.73 9.22
N ALA A 124 0.47 -11.59 8.84
CA ALA A 124 0.60 -12.96 9.34
C ALA A 124 -0.69 -13.79 9.21
N GLY A 125 -1.53 -13.51 8.21
CA GLY A 125 -2.83 -14.18 8.06
C GLY A 125 -3.86 -13.76 9.11
N GLY A 126 -3.69 -12.57 9.69
CA GLY A 126 -4.71 -11.87 10.47
C GLY A 126 -5.87 -11.35 9.60
N PRO A 127 -6.79 -10.58 10.20
CA PRO A 127 -7.86 -9.95 9.43
C PRO A 127 -7.30 -9.05 8.32
N ASN A 128 -8.14 -8.76 7.32
CA ASN A 128 -7.85 -7.64 6.42
C ASN A 128 -8.10 -6.35 7.20
N SER A 129 -7.06 -5.53 7.31
CA SER A 129 -7.05 -4.27 8.05
C SER A 129 -6.67 -3.14 7.11
N GLN A 130 -7.39 -2.03 7.24
CA GLN A 130 -7.14 -0.82 6.48
C GLN A 130 -5.96 -0.06 7.12
N VAL A 131 -4.96 0.28 6.31
CA VAL A 131 -3.74 0.99 6.73
C VAL A 131 -3.54 2.24 5.87
N ILE A 132 -2.96 3.28 6.45
CA ILE A 132 -2.58 4.51 5.74
C ILE A 132 -1.46 4.17 4.77
N LEU A 133 -1.62 4.50 3.49
CA LEU A 133 -0.56 4.40 2.50
C LEU A 133 0.30 5.67 2.57
N ASP A 134 1.48 5.55 3.15
CA ASP A 134 2.31 6.71 3.51
C ASP A 134 3.65 6.67 2.78
N THR A 135 3.84 7.55 1.80
CA THR A 135 5.12 7.67 1.10
C THR A 135 6.17 8.42 1.90
N GLY A 136 5.77 9.28 2.85
CA GLY A 136 6.63 10.09 3.72
C GLY A 136 7.39 9.31 4.79
N SER A 137 6.93 8.11 5.13
CA SER A 137 7.54 7.25 6.14
C SER A 137 7.94 5.86 5.62
N ARG A 138 8.55 5.05 6.49
CA ARG A 138 9.00 3.70 6.17
C ARG A 138 8.71 2.69 7.28
N GLY A 139 8.15 1.55 6.88
CA GLY A 139 7.81 0.44 7.78
C GLY A 139 6.32 0.32 8.01
N LEU A 140 5.90 -0.84 8.51
CA LEU A 140 4.51 -1.09 8.88
C LEU A 140 4.36 -1.07 10.40
N VAL A 141 3.54 -0.16 10.91
CA VAL A 141 3.07 -0.12 12.31
C VAL A 141 1.58 -0.33 12.30
N VAL A 142 1.12 -1.24 13.14
CA VAL A 142 -0.31 -1.53 13.27
C VAL A 142 -0.69 -1.76 14.73
N PRO A 143 -1.93 -1.44 15.13
CA PRO A 143 -2.45 -1.82 16.42
C PRO A 143 -2.63 -3.35 16.53
N PRO A 144 -2.71 -3.90 17.76
CA PRO A 144 -2.68 -5.34 18.00
C PRO A 144 -3.86 -6.11 17.38
N GLN A 145 -5.01 -5.48 17.11
CA GLN A 145 -6.14 -6.14 16.47
C GLN A 145 -5.91 -6.50 14.99
N ASP A 146 -4.91 -5.91 14.34
CA ASP A 146 -4.67 -6.08 12.89
C ASP A 146 -3.75 -7.26 12.56
N VAL A 147 -3.29 -7.98 13.58
CA VAL A 147 -2.34 -9.07 13.43
C VAL A 147 -2.88 -10.37 14.00
N ASN A 148 -2.40 -11.49 13.45
CA ASN A 148 -2.60 -12.79 14.06
C ASN A 148 -1.43 -13.14 14.98
N PHE A 149 -1.63 -13.00 16.29
CA PHE A 149 -0.60 -13.33 17.29
C PHE A 149 -0.22 -14.81 17.30
N ALA A 150 -1.07 -15.72 16.84
CA ALA A 150 -0.74 -17.14 16.78
C ALA A 150 0.32 -17.47 15.71
N SER A 151 0.51 -16.59 14.72
CA SER A 151 1.43 -16.79 13.59
C SER A 151 2.56 -15.75 13.52
N LEU A 152 2.52 -14.68 14.33
CA LEU A 152 3.49 -13.58 14.33
C LEU A 152 4.93 -13.98 14.73
N GLY A 153 5.10 -15.17 15.30
CA GLY A 153 6.39 -15.67 15.79
C GLY A 153 6.86 -14.95 17.07
N ALA A 154 8.14 -15.08 17.38
CA ALA A 154 8.75 -14.45 18.55
C ALA A 154 9.05 -12.95 18.31
N PRO A 155 8.94 -12.08 19.33
CA PRO A 155 9.39 -10.70 19.25
C PRO A 155 10.85 -10.57 18.79
N THR A 156 11.13 -9.60 17.93
CA THR A 156 12.47 -9.32 17.38
C THR A 156 13.12 -8.05 17.93
N GLY A 157 12.40 -7.24 18.71
CA GLY A 157 12.88 -5.97 19.27
C GLY A 157 11.74 -5.02 19.62
N THR A 158 12.07 -3.83 20.10
CA THR A 158 11.10 -2.77 20.46
C THR A 158 11.55 -1.42 19.91
N GLY A 159 10.64 -0.45 19.88
CA GLY A 159 10.95 0.92 19.47
C GLY A 159 9.79 1.87 19.72
N SER A 160 9.93 3.08 19.21
CA SER A 160 8.92 4.14 19.29
C SER A 160 8.89 4.95 18.00
N VAL A 161 7.73 5.50 17.66
CA VAL A 161 7.54 6.44 16.54
C VAL A 161 6.64 7.58 17.01
N THR A 162 6.92 8.80 16.56
CA THR A 162 6.10 9.98 16.85
C THR A 162 5.61 10.58 15.55
N TYR A 163 4.30 10.78 15.44
CA TYR A 163 3.62 11.46 14.35
C TYR A 163 3.07 12.82 14.82
N GLY A 164 2.86 13.72 13.87
CA GLY A 164 2.39 15.08 14.12
C GLY A 164 3.52 16.06 14.38
N ASP A 165 3.14 17.33 14.53
CA ASP A 165 4.06 18.45 14.64
C ASP A 165 3.68 19.39 15.80
N GLY A 166 4.62 20.29 16.14
CA GLY A 166 4.44 21.28 17.20
C GLY A 166 4.02 20.67 18.55
N GLY A 167 2.98 21.23 19.17
CA GLY A 167 2.45 20.78 20.46
C GLY A 167 1.44 19.63 20.37
N ASN A 168 1.20 19.08 19.18
CA ASN A 168 0.17 18.09 18.90
C ASN A 168 0.79 16.83 18.27
N THR A 169 1.18 15.87 19.11
CA THR A 169 1.87 14.66 18.66
C THR A 169 1.20 13.39 19.16
N VAL A 170 1.33 12.32 18.39
CA VAL A 170 0.98 10.95 18.78
C VAL A 170 2.27 10.14 18.81
N THR A 171 2.62 9.56 19.95
CA THR A 171 3.78 8.68 20.12
C THR A 171 3.31 7.26 20.38
N GLU A 172 3.85 6.31 19.62
CA GLU A 172 3.50 4.91 19.69
C GLU A 172 4.73 4.10 20.04
N ASN A 173 4.67 3.37 21.14
CA ASN A 173 5.68 2.38 21.45
C ASN A 173 5.24 1.04 20.89
N TYR A 174 6.17 0.25 20.35
CA TYR A 174 5.84 -0.99 19.67
C TYR A 174 6.85 -2.10 19.96
N THR A 175 6.39 -3.33 19.73
CA THR A 175 7.22 -4.53 19.61
C THR A 175 7.27 -4.93 18.14
N THR A 176 8.44 -5.35 17.67
CA THR A 176 8.65 -5.79 16.28
C THR A 176 8.61 -7.30 16.18
N TYR A 177 8.16 -7.79 15.02
CA TYR A 177 8.05 -9.20 14.66
C TYR A 177 8.50 -9.42 13.21
N SER A 178 8.74 -10.67 12.84
CA SER A 178 8.99 -11.06 11.44
C SER A 178 7.78 -11.80 10.90
N ALA A 179 7.08 -11.19 9.94
CA ALA A 179 5.81 -11.70 9.42
C ALA A 179 5.65 -11.40 7.93
N THR A 180 4.78 -12.14 7.25
CA THR A 180 4.36 -11.80 5.89
C THR A 180 3.29 -10.71 5.93
N VAL A 181 3.29 -9.85 4.91
CA VAL A 181 2.24 -8.86 4.65
C VAL A 181 1.60 -9.22 3.31
N ASN A 182 0.31 -9.50 3.33
CA ASN A 182 -0.49 -9.77 2.15
C ASN A 182 -1.27 -8.50 1.78
N PHE A 183 -0.98 -7.93 0.62
CA PHE A 183 -1.61 -6.72 0.10
C PHE A 183 -2.91 -7.00 -0.67
N GLY A 184 -3.30 -8.27 -0.79
CA GLY A 184 -4.39 -8.71 -1.67
C GLY A 184 -3.90 -8.99 -3.09
N ASN A 185 -4.81 -9.43 -3.96
CA ASN A 185 -4.51 -9.84 -5.35
C ASN A 185 -3.38 -10.89 -5.46
N GLY A 186 -3.16 -11.66 -4.40
CA GLY A 186 -2.06 -12.63 -4.31
C GLY A 186 -0.68 -12.03 -4.10
N ILE A 187 -0.55 -10.74 -3.79
CA ILE A 187 0.71 -10.01 -3.61
C ILE A 187 1.10 -10.08 -2.13
N ILE A 188 2.13 -10.87 -1.83
CA ILE A 188 2.54 -11.24 -0.49
C ILE A 188 4.05 -11.04 -0.35
N SER A 189 4.45 -10.33 0.70
CA SER A 189 5.86 -10.15 1.01
C SER A 189 6.50 -11.46 1.50
N GLN A 190 7.81 -11.59 1.31
CA GLN A 190 8.61 -12.44 2.18
C GLN A 190 8.50 -11.95 3.63
N PRO A 191 8.82 -12.79 4.64
CA PRO A 191 8.85 -12.35 6.03
C PRO A 191 9.67 -11.07 6.18
N THR A 192 9.04 -10.04 6.71
CA THR A 192 9.59 -8.70 6.89
C THR A 192 9.29 -8.19 8.28
N LYS A 193 9.99 -7.13 8.70
CA LYS A 193 9.79 -6.55 10.01
C LYS A 193 8.47 -5.79 10.04
N VAL A 194 7.62 -6.11 11.01
CA VAL A 194 6.35 -5.41 11.30
C VAL A 194 6.35 -4.98 12.76
N ALA A 195 5.90 -3.76 13.03
CA ALA A 195 5.74 -3.22 14.36
C ALA A 195 4.28 -3.34 14.83
N VAL A 196 4.08 -3.83 16.04
CA VAL A 196 2.77 -3.93 16.69
C VAL A 196 2.77 -3.02 17.92
N VAL A 197 1.82 -2.08 17.94
CA VAL A 197 1.71 -1.07 19.00
C VAL A 197 1.45 -1.75 20.35
N THR A 198 2.15 -1.26 21.37
CA THR A 198 2.05 -1.69 22.78
C THR A 198 1.51 -0.60 23.69
N SER A 199 1.73 0.67 23.35
CA SER A 199 1.11 1.82 24.01
C SER A 199 1.10 3.04 23.11
N VAL A 200 0.12 3.92 23.35
CA VAL A 200 -0.04 5.19 22.63
C VAL A 200 -0.09 6.31 23.66
N THR A 201 0.66 7.38 23.40
CA THR A 201 0.52 8.64 24.11
C THR A 201 0.22 9.75 23.11
N GLN A 202 -0.71 10.64 23.46
CA GLN A 202 -1.01 11.81 22.66
C GLN A 202 -0.71 13.04 23.48
N THR A 203 0.09 13.94 22.94
CA THR A 203 0.28 15.28 23.49
C THR A 203 -0.55 16.25 22.68
N GLN A 204 -1.45 16.99 23.32
CA GLN A 204 -2.17 18.10 22.69
C GLN A 204 -1.98 19.36 23.52
N ASN A 205 -1.50 20.44 22.90
CA ASN A 205 -1.21 21.71 23.57
C ASN A 205 -0.39 21.55 24.85
N GLY A 206 0.61 20.66 24.83
CA GLY A 206 1.50 20.38 25.98
C GLY A 206 0.93 19.44 27.04
N GLN A 207 -0.31 18.97 26.90
CA GLN A 207 -0.92 17.98 27.79
C GLN A 207 -0.83 16.57 27.20
N THR A 208 -0.15 15.66 27.89
CA THR A 208 0.01 14.27 27.46
C THR A 208 -1.05 13.35 28.08
N THR A 209 -1.73 12.58 27.25
CA THR A 209 -2.75 11.59 27.63
C THR A 209 -2.36 10.20 27.11
N ASN A 210 -2.58 9.17 27.91
CA ASN A 210 -2.33 7.78 27.51
C ASN A 210 -3.58 7.15 26.90
N PHE A 211 -3.40 6.38 25.84
CA PHE A 211 -4.45 5.66 25.12
C PHE A 211 -4.14 4.16 25.06
N PRO A 212 -5.16 3.29 24.93
CA PRO A 212 -4.93 1.88 24.71
C PRO A 212 -4.19 1.63 23.39
N ALA A 213 -3.41 0.55 23.31
CA ALA A 213 -2.68 0.17 22.11
C ALA A 213 -3.58 0.02 20.86
N SER A 214 -4.86 -0.30 21.06
CA SER A 214 -5.86 -0.40 19.99
C SER A 214 -6.17 0.94 19.31
N ALA A 215 -5.79 2.07 19.91
CA ALA A 215 -5.93 3.41 19.34
C ALA A 215 -4.74 3.83 18.46
N GLY A 216 -3.76 2.94 18.26
CA GLY A 216 -2.62 3.19 17.38
C GLY A 216 -3.05 3.41 15.93
N LEU A 217 -2.31 4.25 15.22
CA LEU A 217 -2.46 4.58 13.82
C LEU A 217 -1.87 3.46 12.96
N PRO A 218 -2.67 2.79 12.13
CA PRO A 218 -2.16 1.80 11.19
C PRO A 218 -1.48 2.51 10.01
N VAL A 219 -0.15 2.47 9.94
CA VAL A 219 0.65 3.15 8.90
C VAL A 219 1.49 2.16 8.13
N LEU A 220 1.31 2.13 6.80
CA LEU A 220 2.17 1.45 5.84
C LEU A 220 3.08 2.48 5.17
N GLY A 221 4.26 2.65 5.75
CA GLY A 221 5.35 3.44 5.18
C GLY A 221 5.97 2.74 3.96
N VAL A 222 5.74 3.31 2.78
CA VAL A 222 6.27 2.84 1.47
C VAL A 222 7.40 3.69 0.93
N GLY A 223 7.85 4.70 1.69
CA GLY A 223 8.98 5.54 1.32
C GLY A 223 10.29 4.77 1.14
N GLY A 224 11.19 5.38 0.37
CA GLY A 224 12.51 4.84 0.05
C GLY A 224 13.51 4.97 1.20
N SER A 225 14.75 5.30 0.90
CA SER A 225 15.83 5.30 1.89
C SER A 225 16.09 6.63 2.56
N ASN A 226 16.82 6.60 3.68
CA ASN A 226 17.20 7.75 4.52
C ASN A 226 16.02 8.50 5.16
N LEU A 227 14.86 7.86 5.24
CA LEU A 227 13.72 8.36 5.98
C LEU A 227 13.77 8.03 7.46
N VAL A 228 13.16 8.93 8.24
CA VAL A 228 12.65 8.63 9.58
C VAL A 228 11.32 7.90 9.39
N GLY A 229 11.17 6.80 10.10
CA GLY A 229 9.96 6.00 10.08
C GLY A 229 10.04 5.00 11.22
N PRO A 230 8.94 4.31 11.52
CA PRO A 230 8.95 3.31 12.57
C PRO A 230 9.97 2.20 12.32
N LEU A 231 10.30 1.88 11.06
CA LEU A 231 11.26 0.83 10.74
C LEU A 231 12.24 1.24 9.62
N SER A 232 13.33 0.48 9.49
CA SER A 232 14.39 0.73 8.51
C SER A 232 14.12 0.18 7.10
N THR A 233 12.99 -0.50 6.88
CA THR A 233 12.65 -1.16 5.61
C THR A 233 11.14 -1.14 5.39
N SER A 234 10.68 -0.90 4.15
CA SER A 234 9.27 -1.04 3.79
C SER A 234 8.93 -2.51 3.51
N PRO A 235 7.72 -3.00 3.86
CA PRO A 235 7.25 -4.31 3.42
C PRO A 235 7.24 -4.50 1.90
N VAL A 236 7.10 -3.42 1.12
CA VAL A 236 7.17 -3.46 -0.36
C VAL A 236 8.55 -3.92 -0.83
N GLN A 237 9.62 -3.52 -0.15
CA GLN A 237 10.98 -3.94 -0.46
C GLN A 237 11.21 -5.45 -0.20
N ALA A 238 10.33 -6.09 0.57
CA ALA A 238 10.34 -7.54 0.82
C ALA A 238 9.44 -8.33 -0.16
N LEU A 239 8.81 -7.67 -1.13
CA LEU A 239 8.10 -8.37 -2.21
C LEU A 239 9.08 -9.18 -3.09
N PRO A 240 8.63 -10.29 -3.70
CA PRO A 240 9.49 -11.13 -4.52
C PRO A 240 9.83 -10.48 -5.87
N GLY A 241 11.04 -10.79 -6.37
CA GLY A 241 11.44 -10.52 -7.75
C GLY A 241 11.29 -9.05 -8.17
N THR A 242 10.63 -8.80 -9.29
CA THR A 242 10.47 -7.44 -9.85
C THR A 242 9.44 -6.59 -9.10
N LEU A 243 8.66 -7.16 -8.17
CA LEU A 243 7.62 -6.41 -7.44
C LEU A 243 8.19 -5.46 -6.38
N ASN A 244 9.44 -5.65 -5.96
CA ASN A 244 10.10 -4.81 -4.94
C ASN A 244 10.80 -3.57 -5.49
N GLN A 245 10.58 -3.21 -6.75
CA GLN A 245 11.32 -2.13 -7.40
C GLN A 245 10.78 -0.73 -7.06
N GLY A 246 9.54 -0.66 -6.63
CA GLY A 246 8.84 0.57 -6.31
C GLY A 246 7.33 0.38 -6.26
N VAL A 247 6.63 1.51 -6.11
CA VAL A 247 5.16 1.56 -6.10
C VAL A 247 4.68 2.80 -6.86
N LEU A 248 3.74 2.60 -7.78
CA LEU A 248 3.00 3.68 -8.46
C LEU A 248 1.73 3.94 -7.66
N LEU A 249 1.54 5.15 -7.16
CA LEU A 249 0.25 5.60 -6.63
C LEU A 249 -0.50 6.31 -7.76
N ASN A 250 -1.68 5.81 -8.10
CA ASN A 250 -2.58 6.41 -9.08
C ASN A 250 -3.97 6.51 -8.45
N GLU A 251 -4.14 7.49 -7.56
CA GLU A 251 -5.40 7.75 -6.87
C GLU A 251 -6.54 8.16 -7.82
N PRO A 252 -6.30 8.89 -8.94
CA PRO A 252 -7.32 9.10 -9.96
C PRO A 252 -7.89 7.78 -10.52
N ALA A 253 -7.07 6.74 -10.63
CA ALA A 253 -7.49 5.41 -11.01
C ALA A 253 -7.91 4.53 -9.82
N GLY A 254 -7.80 5.02 -8.58
CA GLY A 254 -8.10 4.29 -7.34
C GLY A 254 -7.18 3.09 -7.10
N THR A 255 -5.91 3.16 -7.50
CA THR A 255 -4.99 2.02 -7.41
C THR A 255 -3.58 2.38 -6.97
N ALA A 256 -2.90 1.40 -6.37
CA ALA A 256 -1.46 1.35 -6.26
C ALA A 256 -0.92 0.13 -7.04
N GLN A 257 0.18 0.28 -7.77
CA GLN A 257 0.80 -0.80 -8.55
C GLN A 257 2.24 -1.04 -8.12
N PHE A 258 2.60 -2.29 -7.84
CA PHE A 258 3.95 -2.67 -7.41
C PHE A 258 4.86 -3.05 -8.58
N GLY A 259 6.17 -2.92 -8.36
CA GLY A 259 7.21 -3.30 -9.31
C GLY A 259 7.62 -2.16 -10.23
N ALA A 260 8.09 -2.47 -11.44
CA ALA A 260 8.56 -1.46 -12.39
C ALA A 260 7.46 -0.44 -12.74
N ASN A 261 7.84 0.83 -12.97
CA ASN A 261 6.90 1.88 -13.38
C ASN A 261 6.18 1.49 -14.69
N PRO A 262 4.84 1.33 -14.68
CA PRO A 262 4.08 1.00 -15.87
C PRO A 262 3.79 2.17 -16.80
N LEU A 263 4.06 3.40 -16.35
CA LEU A 263 3.74 4.60 -17.10
C LEU A 263 5.00 5.26 -17.67
N THR A 264 4.75 6.18 -18.60
CA THR A 264 5.81 7.03 -19.15
C THR A 264 5.94 8.26 -18.27
N ALA A 265 7.12 8.45 -17.69
CA ALA A 265 7.41 9.62 -16.88
C ALA A 265 7.44 10.89 -17.74
N LEU A 266 6.71 11.91 -17.29
CA LEU A 266 6.80 13.27 -17.81
C LEU A 266 8.09 13.95 -17.32
N THR A 267 8.43 13.71 -16.05
CA THR A 267 9.65 14.20 -15.42
C THR A 267 9.98 13.37 -14.19
N SER A 268 11.13 13.62 -13.58
CA SER A 268 11.56 12.93 -12.37
C SER A 268 12.34 13.84 -11.43
N SER A 269 12.39 13.41 -10.18
CA SER A 269 13.17 14.03 -9.11
C SER A 269 14.03 12.96 -8.44
N SER A 270 15.31 13.26 -8.21
CA SER A 270 16.20 12.37 -7.46
C SER A 270 15.79 12.35 -5.99
N GLY A 271 15.75 11.16 -5.39
CA GLY A 271 15.23 10.96 -4.03
C GLY A 271 13.77 10.52 -4.03
N ALA A 272 13.40 9.62 -3.10
CA ALA A 272 12.02 9.21 -2.87
C ALA A 272 11.82 8.84 -1.38
N PRO A 273 10.92 9.53 -0.65
CA PRO A 273 10.04 10.64 -1.06
C PRO A 273 10.69 12.03 -0.94
N VAL A 274 11.87 12.13 -0.31
CA VAL A 274 12.53 13.41 -0.03
C VAL A 274 13.34 13.85 -1.23
N THR A 275 13.13 15.07 -1.70
CA THR A 275 13.78 15.60 -2.90
C THR A 275 13.97 17.12 -2.85
N THR A 276 14.51 17.71 -3.92
CA THR A 276 14.57 19.17 -4.12
C THR A 276 13.49 19.60 -5.10
N LEU A 277 12.61 20.50 -4.66
CA LEU A 277 11.56 21.09 -5.48
C LEU A 277 11.76 22.60 -5.62
N LYS A 278 10.96 23.22 -6.49
CA LYS A 278 10.83 24.67 -6.57
C LYS A 278 9.37 25.07 -6.48
N ILE A 279 9.06 26.09 -5.69
CA ILE A 279 7.68 26.52 -5.43
C ILE A 279 7.50 27.96 -5.90
N SER A 280 6.51 28.20 -6.76
CA SER A 280 6.04 29.53 -7.11
C SER A 280 4.79 29.84 -6.29
N VAL A 281 4.76 31.03 -5.69
CA VAL A 281 3.60 31.56 -4.96
C VAL A 281 3.00 32.71 -5.78
N ASN A 282 1.71 32.61 -6.12
CA ASN A 282 0.95 33.61 -6.87
C ASN A 282 1.62 34.04 -8.20
N GLY A 283 2.26 33.09 -8.90
CA GLY A 283 2.97 33.34 -10.15
C GLY A 283 4.31 34.07 -10.00
N GLY A 284 4.81 34.23 -8.77
CA GLY A 284 6.15 34.74 -8.49
C GLY A 284 7.25 33.80 -8.98
N ALA A 285 8.51 34.26 -8.93
CA ALA A 285 9.66 33.44 -9.31
C ALA A 285 9.72 32.17 -8.45
N PRO A 286 9.88 30.96 -9.04
CA PRO A 286 10.00 29.73 -8.27
C PRO A 286 11.21 29.75 -7.32
N VAL A 287 10.97 29.46 -6.04
CA VAL A 287 11.99 29.39 -4.99
C VAL A 287 12.35 27.93 -4.72
N THR A 288 13.64 27.61 -4.71
CA THR A 288 14.13 26.26 -4.39
C THR A 288 13.85 25.92 -2.92
N VAL A 289 13.28 24.74 -2.69
CA VAL A 289 13.13 24.10 -1.38
C VAL A 289 13.87 22.77 -1.40
N SER A 290 14.88 22.66 -0.55
CA SER A 290 15.61 21.41 -0.33
C SER A 290 14.86 20.54 0.68
N ASP A 291 15.10 19.23 0.63
CA ASP A 291 14.53 18.24 1.56
C ASP A 291 12.99 18.28 1.64
N ALA A 292 12.36 18.55 0.49
CA ALA A 292 10.91 18.55 0.34
C ALA A 292 10.36 17.13 0.30
N PHE A 293 9.29 16.88 1.05
CA PHE A 293 8.60 15.60 1.11
C PHE A 293 7.49 15.54 0.06
N VAL A 294 7.52 14.51 -0.79
CA VAL A 294 6.39 14.11 -1.63
C VAL A 294 5.64 12.99 -0.93
N ASP A 295 4.65 13.36 -0.12
CA ASP A 295 4.16 12.56 1.00
C ASP A 295 2.63 12.40 1.00
N SER A 296 2.16 11.23 0.58
CA SER A 296 0.75 10.85 0.57
C SER A 296 0.14 10.75 1.97
N GLY A 297 0.96 10.54 3.01
CA GLY A 297 0.55 10.53 4.42
C GLY A 297 0.44 11.93 5.03
N GLY A 298 0.91 12.96 4.32
CA GLY A 298 1.09 14.34 4.76
C GLY A 298 -0.17 15.22 4.78
N LEU A 299 -1.38 14.63 4.65
CA LEU A 299 -2.66 15.36 4.70
C LEU A 299 -2.73 16.47 3.62
N TRP A 300 -3.01 17.70 4.05
CA TRP A 300 -3.07 18.90 3.22
C TRP A 300 -1.70 19.56 2.98
N GLY A 301 -0.62 19.00 3.52
CA GLY A 301 0.75 19.48 3.32
C GLY A 301 1.17 20.64 4.23
N ASP A 302 2.46 20.98 4.10
CA ASP A 302 3.14 22.01 4.89
C ASP A 302 3.94 22.93 3.97
N VAL A 303 3.83 24.24 4.19
CA VAL A 303 4.50 25.27 3.42
C VAL A 303 5.43 26.08 4.33
N PRO A 304 6.74 26.13 4.04
CA PRO A 304 7.68 26.91 4.83
C PRO A 304 7.32 28.40 4.80
N ALA A 305 7.30 29.05 5.97
CA ALA A 305 7.04 30.48 6.11
C ALA A 305 8.02 31.35 5.28
N SER A 306 9.22 30.83 4.98
CA SER A 306 10.22 31.47 4.12
C SER A 306 9.76 31.68 2.67
N LEU A 307 8.75 30.94 2.20
CA LEU A 307 8.13 31.14 0.89
C LEU A 307 7.22 32.37 0.83
N GLY A 308 6.94 33.01 1.97
CA GLY A 308 6.27 34.31 2.01
C GLY A 308 4.80 34.28 1.59
N THR A 309 4.12 33.14 1.75
CA THR A 309 2.66 33.04 1.54
C THR A 309 1.85 33.88 2.52
N GLY A 310 2.46 34.27 3.65
CA GLY A 310 1.74 34.71 4.85
C GLY A 310 1.09 33.51 5.57
N ALA A 311 0.43 33.79 6.69
CA ALA A 311 -0.33 32.79 7.44
C ALA A 311 -1.61 33.41 8.01
N VAL A 312 -2.74 32.70 7.86
CA VAL A 312 -4.03 33.04 8.48
C VAL A 312 -4.48 31.84 9.30
N GLY A 313 -4.53 32.00 10.63
CA GLY A 313 -4.87 30.90 11.53
C GLY A 313 -3.88 29.73 11.53
N GLY A 314 -2.63 29.97 11.10
CA GLY A 314 -1.60 28.94 10.97
C GLY A 314 -1.56 28.24 9.60
N TYR A 315 -2.44 28.62 8.67
CA TYR A 315 -2.54 28.02 7.34
C TYR A 315 -2.18 29.00 6.22
N VAL A 316 -1.85 28.47 5.05
CA VAL A 316 -1.68 29.26 3.83
C VAL A 316 -3.00 29.97 3.51
N PRO A 317 -3.01 31.28 3.18
CA PRO A 317 -4.25 32.00 2.92
C PRO A 317 -5.04 31.41 1.74
N GLN A 318 -6.36 31.29 1.91
CA GLN A 318 -7.27 30.87 0.85
C GLN A 318 -7.08 31.72 -0.43
N GLY A 319 -7.10 31.07 -1.58
CA GLY A 319 -6.92 31.71 -2.89
C GLY A 319 -5.46 31.89 -3.30
N THR A 320 -4.50 31.55 -2.44
CA THR A 320 -3.08 31.49 -2.82
C THR A 320 -2.89 30.44 -3.91
N MET A 321 -2.26 30.81 -5.03
CA MET A 321 -1.87 29.85 -6.06
C MET A 321 -0.46 29.31 -5.74
N LEU A 322 -0.34 28.01 -5.54
CA LEU A 322 0.93 27.33 -5.43
C LEU A 322 1.19 26.55 -6.72
N THR A 323 2.37 26.69 -7.30
CA THR A 323 2.82 25.84 -8.41
C THR A 323 4.13 25.20 -8.03
N VAL A 324 4.17 23.87 -8.11
CA VAL A 324 5.31 23.05 -7.70
C VAL A 324 6.02 22.52 -8.94
N TYR A 325 7.33 22.68 -8.95
CA TYR A 325 8.21 22.26 -10.03
C TYR A 325 9.27 21.30 -9.51
N THR A 326 9.77 20.45 -10.40
CA THR A 326 11.06 19.78 -10.22
C THR A 326 12.18 20.81 -10.10
N ALA A 327 13.34 20.42 -9.56
CA ALA A 327 14.55 21.26 -9.55
C ALA A 327 14.94 21.79 -10.96
N ASN A 328 14.56 21.07 -12.02
CA ASN A 328 14.80 21.39 -13.43
C ASN A 328 13.74 22.32 -14.06
N ASN A 329 12.85 22.93 -13.25
CA ASN A 329 11.78 23.83 -13.67
C ASN A 329 10.68 23.18 -14.56
N VAL A 330 10.48 21.87 -14.45
CA VAL A 330 9.28 21.23 -15.03
C VAL A 330 8.17 21.26 -13.99
N ALA A 331 7.02 21.86 -14.32
CA ALA A 331 5.86 21.90 -13.44
C ALA A 331 5.29 20.49 -13.24
N ILE A 332 4.95 20.17 -11.99
CA ILE A 332 4.41 18.87 -11.59
C ILE A 332 2.91 19.01 -11.32
N TYR A 333 2.54 19.92 -10.41
CA TYR A 333 1.17 20.24 -10.07
C TYR A 333 1.03 21.70 -9.68
N HIS A 334 -0.21 22.18 -9.67
CA HIS A 334 -0.57 23.47 -9.08
C HIS A 334 -1.87 23.31 -8.30
N GLU A 335 -2.05 24.18 -7.31
CA GLU A 335 -3.28 24.25 -6.53
C GLU A 335 -3.66 25.70 -6.26
N THR A 336 -4.96 25.95 -6.19
CA THR A 336 -5.49 27.15 -5.55
C THR A 336 -5.93 26.77 -4.15
N VAL A 337 -5.25 27.29 -3.14
CA VAL A 337 -5.44 26.89 -1.75
C VAL A 337 -6.88 27.16 -1.29
N GLY A 338 -7.49 26.13 -0.70
CA GLY A 338 -8.83 26.17 -0.14
C GLY A 338 -8.92 26.95 1.18
N ALA A 339 -10.08 26.88 1.84
CA ALA A 339 -10.26 27.47 3.16
C ALA A 339 -9.68 26.56 4.26
N ALA A 340 -9.21 27.16 5.35
CA ALA A 340 -8.86 26.41 6.55
C ALA A 340 -10.10 25.70 7.16
N PRO A 341 -9.93 24.53 7.80
CA PRO A 341 -8.66 23.85 8.14
C PRO A 341 -8.15 22.87 7.06
N THR A 342 -8.76 22.83 5.87
CA THR A 342 -8.36 21.94 4.75
C THR A 342 -7.41 22.67 3.80
N ALA A 343 -6.35 23.27 4.35
CA ALA A 343 -5.33 24.01 3.63
C ALA A 343 -3.94 23.62 4.16
N PRO A 344 -2.87 23.80 3.37
CA PRO A 344 -1.52 23.53 3.87
C PRO A 344 -1.20 24.40 5.09
N ALA A 345 -0.56 23.81 6.10
CA ALA A 345 -0.11 24.56 7.26
C ALA A 345 1.12 25.40 6.91
N VAL A 346 1.30 26.54 7.59
CA VAL A 346 2.51 27.36 7.44
C VAL A 346 3.47 27.05 8.57
N VAL A 347 4.60 26.43 8.20
CA VAL A 347 5.56 25.87 9.17
C VAL A 347 6.85 26.68 9.22
N SER A 348 7.58 26.60 10.34
CA SER A 348 8.85 27.32 10.54
C SER A 348 9.84 26.51 11.39
N GLY A 349 11.12 26.90 11.34
CA GLY A 349 12.18 26.26 12.11
C GLY A 349 12.69 24.95 11.49
N ALA A 350 13.29 24.07 12.32
CA ALA A 350 13.88 22.81 11.86
C ALA A 350 12.87 21.80 11.32
N ASN A 351 11.58 21.95 11.68
CA ASN A 351 10.46 21.19 11.13
C ASN A 351 9.74 21.95 9.99
N GLY A 352 10.28 23.09 9.56
CA GLY A 352 9.71 23.95 8.53
C GLY A 352 10.05 23.50 7.11
N LEU A 353 9.94 22.21 6.83
CA LEU A 353 10.18 21.65 5.50
C LEU A 353 8.91 21.72 4.66
N PHE A 354 9.07 21.74 3.34
CA PHE A 354 7.93 21.64 2.44
C PHE A 354 7.45 20.20 2.40
N ASN A 355 6.16 19.98 2.63
CA ASN A 355 5.48 18.70 2.47
C ASN A 355 4.32 18.91 1.48
N THR A 356 4.27 18.13 0.40
CA THR A 356 3.21 18.27 -0.61
C THR A 356 1.82 17.94 -0.06
N GLY A 357 1.75 17.16 1.02
CA GLY A 357 0.56 16.41 1.37
C GLY A 357 0.18 15.42 0.27
N ASN A 358 -1.06 14.94 0.33
CA ASN A 358 -1.62 14.00 -0.63
C ASN A 358 -2.07 14.66 -1.95
N ILE A 359 -2.12 16.00 -1.99
CA ILE A 359 -2.62 16.81 -3.12
C ILE A 359 -2.08 16.38 -4.49
N PRO A 360 -0.76 16.19 -4.72
CA PRO A 360 -0.30 15.82 -6.05
C PRO A 360 -0.72 14.40 -6.46
N PHE A 361 -0.87 13.47 -5.51
CA PHE A 361 -1.27 12.09 -5.78
C PHE A 361 -2.73 11.98 -6.25
N GLU A 362 -3.58 12.91 -5.84
CA GLU A 362 -4.97 13.02 -6.31
C GLU A 362 -5.08 13.57 -7.74
N THR A 363 -4.00 14.16 -8.28
CA THR A 363 -4.02 14.85 -9.58
C THR A 363 -3.28 14.08 -10.66
N ILE A 364 -2.16 13.45 -10.31
CA ILE A 364 -1.30 12.74 -11.25
C ILE A 364 -0.78 11.43 -10.64
N PRO A 365 -0.52 10.40 -11.46
CA PRO A 365 0.17 9.22 -10.99
C PRO A 365 1.63 9.55 -10.61
N ILE A 366 2.06 9.07 -9.45
CA ILE A 366 3.42 9.28 -8.94
C ILE A 366 4.04 7.94 -8.58
N TYR A 367 5.15 7.61 -9.23
CA TYR A 367 5.89 6.38 -8.98
C TYR A 367 7.11 6.65 -8.08
N LEU A 368 7.16 5.90 -6.99
CA LEU A 368 8.28 5.86 -6.06
C LEU A 368 9.18 4.68 -6.41
N SER A 369 10.33 4.96 -7.02
CA SER A 369 11.36 3.96 -7.24
C SER A 369 12.28 3.83 -6.03
N TYR A 370 12.66 2.61 -5.68
CA TYR A 370 13.72 2.33 -4.70
C TYR A 370 15.13 2.31 -5.31
N ASN A 371 15.27 2.67 -6.60
CA ASN A 371 16.53 2.78 -7.32
C ASN A 371 16.87 4.27 -7.57
N PRO A 372 18.12 4.73 -7.37
CA PRO A 372 19.28 4.04 -6.77
C PRO A 372 19.05 3.58 -5.34
N LEU A 373 19.66 2.46 -4.97
CA LEU A 373 19.65 1.98 -3.59
C LEU A 373 20.11 3.11 -2.67
N ASN A 374 19.42 3.31 -1.55
CA ASN A 374 19.69 4.36 -0.59
C ASN A 374 19.29 5.79 -1.00
N THR A 375 18.69 6.00 -2.17
CA THR A 375 18.22 7.31 -2.61
C THR A 375 16.81 7.25 -3.18
N GLY A 376 16.56 6.34 -4.11
CA GLY A 376 15.31 6.27 -4.85
C GLY A 376 15.15 7.41 -5.87
N THR A 377 14.06 7.35 -6.62
CA THR A 377 13.69 8.34 -7.62
C THR A 377 12.18 8.47 -7.66
N LEU A 378 11.67 9.70 -7.64
CA LEU A 378 10.28 10.02 -7.89
C LEU A 378 10.08 10.25 -9.40
N PHE A 379 9.07 9.61 -9.97
CA PHE A 379 8.62 9.85 -11.33
C PHE A 379 7.20 10.39 -11.30
N TYR A 380 6.96 11.42 -12.10
CA TYR A 380 5.65 12.07 -12.25
C TYR A 380 5.15 11.70 -13.64
N ASP A 381 4.10 10.90 -13.70
CA ASP A 381 3.71 10.17 -14.90
C ASP A 381 2.48 10.79 -15.58
N ALA A 382 2.24 10.39 -16.83
CA ALA A 382 1.06 10.74 -17.63
C ALA A 382 0.03 9.62 -17.69
#